data_AF-A0A135VH51-F1
#
_entry.id   AF-A0A135VH51-F1
#
_cell.length_a   1.000
_cell.length_b   1.000
_cell.length_c   1.000
_cell.angle_alpha   90.00
_cell.angle_beta   90.00
_cell.angle_gamma   90.00
#
_symmetry.space_group_name_H-M   'P 1'
#
loop_
_entity.id
_entity.type
_entity.pdbx_description
1 polymer ?
#
loop_
_entity_poly.entity_id
_entity_poly.type
_entity_poly.pdbx_seq_one_letter_code
_entity_poly.pdbx_strand_id
1 'polypeptide(L)'
;MGLKEAYVMSANSLQFKDNMFDTIVMFGNNFGIAGNEKQTISMLHTLYKITTPEAVILAGSVDAVNTNNEDHLKYHEMNRAKNKPPGLVRIRVKYKEYLTDWFGLWLVTLSELERITEKSGWRIYKIYQTGKVNQPAYVGILTKK
;
A
#
# COMPACT_ATOMS: atom_id res chain seq x y z
N MET A 1 9.68 -0.72 24.75
CA MET A 1 9.46 -1.64 23.62
C MET A 1 9.64 -0.84 22.35
N GLY A 2 10.47 -1.30 21.42
CA GLY A 2 10.84 -0.58 20.21
C GLY A 2 11.71 -1.45 19.31
N LEU A 3 11.92 -1.01 18.07
CA LEU A 3 12.84 -1.69 17.14
C LEU A 3 14.29 -1.32 17.50
N LYS A 4 15.20 -2.30 17.41
CA LYS A 4 16.65 -2.05 17.61
C LYS A 4 17.24 -1.23 16.46
N GLU A 5 16.76 -1.45 15.25
CA GLU A 5 17.18 -0.74 14.05
C GLU A 5 15.97 -0.07 13.42
N ALA A 6 16.03 1.25 13.29
CA ALA A 6 14.99 2.06 12.68
C ALA A 6 15.64 3.04 11.70
N TYR A 7 15.13 3.06 10.47
CA TYR A 7 15.63 3.91 9.41
C TYR A 7 14.49 4.80 8.92
N VAL A 8 14.76 6.10 8.79
CA VAL A 8 13.81 7.06 8.22
C VAL A 8 14.06 7.16 6.73
N MET A 9 13.13 6.66 5.92
CA MET A 9 13.26 6.59 4.46
C MET A 9 11.91 6.79 3.77
N SER A 10 11.96 7.13 2.48
CA SER A 10 10.79 7.12 1.61
C SER A 10 10.57 5.72 1.03
N ALA A 11 9.32 5.27 0.99
CA ALA A 11 8.95 4.04 0.29
C ALA A 11 9.28 4.08 -1.22
N ASN A 12 9.47 5.27 -1.79
CA ASN A 12 9.91 5.47 -3.17
C ASN A 12 11.44 5.39 -3.35
N SER A 13 12.22 5.29 -2.26
CA SER A 13 13.69 5.29 -2.30
C SER A 13 14.29 4.48 -1.15
N LEU A 14 13.96 3.19 -1.10
CA LEU A 14 14.55 2.25 -0.15
C LEU A 14 15.97 1.91 -0.58
N GLN A 15 16.95 2.02 0.33
CA GLN A 15 18.38 1.82 0.05
C GLN A 15 18.94 0.66 0.89
N PHE A 16 18.34 -0.51 0.76
CA PHE A 16 18.82 -1.74 1.40
C PHE A 16 19.59 -2.61 0.41
N LYS A 17 20.42 -3.51 0.94
CA LYS A 17 21.12 -4.50 0.12
C LYS A 17 20.14 -5.55 -0.41
N ASP A 18 20.51 -6.19 -1.51
CA ASP A 18 19.75 -7.31 -2.07
C ASP A 18 19.65 -8.47 -1.07
N ASN A 19 18.53 -9.20 -1.10
CA ASN A 19 18.29 -10.39 -0.27
C ASN A 19 18.48 -10.18 1.25
N MET A 20 18.16 -9.00 1.76
CA MET A 20 18.33 -8.64 3.18
C MET A 20 17.14 -9.06 4.06
N PHE A 21 15.94 -9.20 3.49
CA PHE A 21 14.71 -9.44 4.27
C PHE A 21 13.92 -10.66 3.77
N ASP A 22 13.44 -11.48 4.71
CA ASP A 22 12.52 -12.59 4.43
C ASP A 22 11.05 -12.18 4.48
N THR A 23 10.73 -11.07 5.14
CA THR A 23 9.34 -10.64 5.33
C THR A 23 9.24 -9.13 5.32
N ILE A 24 8.29 -8.62 4.54
CA ILE A 24 7.89 -7.21 4.55
C ILE A 24 6.49 -7.12 5.14
N VAL A 25 6.32 -6.28 6.15
CA VAL A 25 5.04 -6.06 6.81
C VAL A 25 4.50 -4.67 6.44
N MET A 26 3.34 -4.62 5.80
CA MET A 26 2.69 -3.38 5.35
C MET A 26 1.29 -3.24 5.95
N PHE A 27 1.18 -3.32 7.27
CA PHE A 27 -0.09 -3.13 7.97
C PHE A 27 -0.52 -1.68 8.04
N GLY A 28 -1.79 -1.42 8.38
CA GLY A 28 -2.32 -0.07 8.55
C GLY A 28 -2.53 0.68 7.23
N ASN A 29 -3.04 -0.01 6.21
CA ASN A 29 -3.27 0.54 4.87
C ASN A 29 -1.99 0.95 4.12
N ASN A 30 -0.84 0.42 4.50
CA ASN A 30 0.45 0.86 3.95
C ASN A 30 0.79 0.25 2.58
N PHE A 31 0.00 -0.67 2.03
CA PHE A 31 0.32 -1.25 0.72
C PHE A 31 0.48 -0.20 -0.39
N GLY A 32 -0.37 0.84 -0.40
CA GLY A 32 -0.30 1.96 -1.34
C GLY A 32 0.44 3.20 -0.83
N ILE A 33 1.35 3.07 0.14
CA ILE A 33 2.05 4.21 0.78
C ILE A 33 2.96 4.98 -0.19
N ALA A 34 3.38 4.35 -1.29
CA ALA A 34 4.21 4.99 -2.30
C ALA A 34 3.47 6.09 -3.08
N GLY A 35 2.13 6.14 -3.02
CA GLY A 35 1.30 7.12 -3.68
C GLY A 35 0.47 6.49 -4.79
N ASN A 36 0.78 6.79 -6.05
CA ASN A 36 0.01 6.27 -7.18
C ASN A 36 0.44 4.85 -7.62
N GLU A 37 -0.24 4.32 -8.64
CA GLU A 37 0.05 2.99 -9.19
C GLU A 37 1.49 2.82 -9.66
N LYS A 38 2.00 3.76 -10.46
CA LYS A 38 3.37 3.67 -11.00
C LYS A 38 4.40 3.61 -9.86
N GLN A 39 4.20 4.44 -8.84
CA GLN A 39 5.06 4.48 -7.66
C GLN A 39 4.95 3.20 -6.83
N THR A 40 3.74 2.66 -6.67
CA THR A 40 3.51 1.41 -5.94
C THR A 40 4.17 0.22 -6.64
N ILE A 41 4.05 0.11 -7.97
CA ILE A 41 4.74 -0.92 -8.76
C ILE A 41 6.26 -0.77 -8.63
N SER A 42 6.79 0.46 -8.74
CA SER A 42 8.22 0.72 -8.58
C SER A 42 8.73 0.33 -7.19
N MET A 43 7.96 0.63 -6.14
CA MET A 43 8.29 0.18 -4.78
C MET A 43 8.33 -1.34 -4.71
N LEU A 44 7.34 -2.04 -5.28
CA LEU A 44 7.31 -3.50 -5.28
C LEU A 44 8.48 -4.13 -6.04
N HIS A 45 8.96 -3.52 -7.13
CA HIS A 45 10.20 -3.94 -7.80
C HIS A 45 11.42 -3.76 -6.91
N THR A 46 11.52 -2.67 -6.15
CA THR A 46 12.59 -2.48 -5.17
C THR A 46 12.50 -3.52 -4.06
N LEU A 47 11.30 -3.74 -3.51
CA LEU A 47 11.03 -4.77 -2.51
C LEU A 47 11.43 -6.16 -3.00
N TYR A 48 11.20 -6.47 -4.28
CA TYR A 48 11.61 -7.73 -4.90
C TYR A 48 13.13 -7.92 -4.83
N LYS A 49 13.94 -6.88 -5.05
CA LYS A 49 15.41 -6.97 -5.02
C LYS A 49 15.95 -7.14 -3.61
N ILE A 50 15.44 -6.36 -2.66
CA ILE A 50 15.96 -6.34 -1.28
C ILE A 50 15.51 -7.53 -0.43
N THR A 51 14.66 -8.41 -0.96
CA THR A 51 14.13 -9.57 -0.25
C THR A 51 14.71 -10.88 -0.78
N THR A 52 14.72 -11.92 0.06
CA THR A 52 15.15 -13.28 -0.31
C THR A 52 14.19 -13.94 -1.33
N PRO A 53 14.58 -15.02 -2.02
CA PRO A 53 13.71 -15.71 -2.99
C PRO A 53 12.40 -16.23 -2.40
N GLU A 54 12.41 -16.67 -1.14
CA GLU A 54 11.27 -17.23 -0.41
C GLU A 54 10.46 -16.16 0.34
N ALA A 55 10.80 -14.89 0.15
CA ALA A 55 10.22 -13.81 0.94
C ALA A 55 8.72 -13.59 0.70
N VAL A 56 8.07 -13.07 1.74
CA VAL A 56 6.65 -12.72 1.71
C VAL A 56 6.39 -11.25 2.01
N ILE A 57 5.35 -10.70 1.39
CA ILE A 57 4.77 -9.42 1.79
C ILE A 57 3.44 -9.68 2.48
N LEU A 58 3.25 -9.09 3.66
CA LEU A 58 1.97 -8.98 4.34
C LEU A 58 1.35 -7.62 4.01
N ALA A 59 0.57 -7.57 2.91
CA ALA A 59 0.02 -6.36 2.32
C ALA A 59 -1.34 -6.01 2.94
N GLY A 60 -1.38 -5.05 3.86
CA GLY A 60 -2.60 -4.56 4.48
C GLY A 60 -3.21 -3.37 3.76
N SER A 61 -4.51 -3.44 3.45
CA SER A 61 -5.29 -2.34 2.86
C SER A 61 -6.78 -2.48 3.21
N VAL A 62 -7.59 -1.59 2.64
CA VAL A 62 -9.05 -1.57 2.76
C VAL A 62 -9.68 -1.42 1.39
N ASP A 63 -10.84 -2.06 1.20
CA ASP A 63 -11.68 -1.81 0.04
C ASP A 63 -12.38 -0.45 0.18
N ALA A 64 -11.71 0.61 -0.28
CA ALA A 64 -12.19 1.98 -0.13
C ALA A 64 -13.49 2.25 -0.90
N VAL A 65 -13.73 1.54 -2.01
CA VAL A 65 -14.90 1.78 -2.88
C VAL A 65 -16.16 1.11 -2.37
N ASN A 66 -16.05 0.10 -1.51
CA ASN A 66 -17.19 -0.48 -0.81
C ASN A 66 -17.64 0.44 0.34
N THR A 67 -18.33 1.54 0.03
CA THR A 67 -18.79 2.51 1.03
C THR A 67 -20.11 3.14 0.62
N ASN A 68 -20.92 3.49 1.62
CA ASN A 68 -22.14 4.29 1.46
C ASN A 68 -21.98 5.72 1.98
N ASN A 69 -20.77 6.13 2.37
CA ASN A 69 -20.51 7.49 2.82
C ASN A 69 -20.46 8.43 1.60
N GLU A 70 -21.35 9.42 1.58
CA GLU A 70 -21.49 10.35 0.46
C GLU A 70 -20.22 11.17 0.19
N ASP A 71 -19.44 11.54 1.22
CA ASP A 71 -18.21 12.30 1.04
C ASP A 71 -17.13 11.45 0.37
N HIS A 72 -17.05 10.16 0.73
CA HIS A 72 -16.17 9.22 0.05
C HIS A 72 -16.56 9.09 -1.43
N LEU A 73 -17.86 8.91 -1.72
CA LEU A 73 -18.36 8.79 -3.09
C LEU A 73 -18.07 10.04 -3.93
N LYS A 74 -18.31 11.24 -3.39
CA LYS A 74 -17.95 12.51 -4.06
C LYS A 74 -16.45 12.57 -4.35
N TYR A 75 -15.62 12.21 -3.38
CA TYR A 75 -14.16 12.22 -3.56
C TYR A 75 -13.69 11.18 -4.59
N HIS A 76 -14.30 9.99 -4.62
CA HIS A 76 -14.04 8.96 -5.63
C HIS A 76 -14.35 9.49 -7.04
N GLU A 77 -15.48 10.15 -7.24
CA GLU A 77 -15.84 10.73 -8.54
C GLU A 77 -14.87 11.86 -8.96
N MET A 78 -14.43 12.69 -8.01
CA MET A 78 -13.38 13.68 -8.26
C MET A 78 -12.05 13.04 -8.70
N ASN A 79 -11.70 11.87 -8.13
CA ASN A 79 -10.53 11.11 -8.53
C ASN A 79 -10.70 10.51 -9.93
N ARG A 80 -11.85 9.89 -10.23
CA ARG A 80 -12.16 9.34 -11.56
C ARG A 80 -12.08 10.40 -12.64
N ALA A 81 -12.66 11.59 -12.40
CA ALA A 81 -12.60 12.72 -13.32
C ALA A 81 -11.16 13.19 -13.63
N LYS A 82 -10.20 12.87 -12.76
CA LYS A 82 -8.77 13.17 -12.91
C LYS A 82 -7.94 11.96 -13.36
N ASN A 83 -8.57 10.87 -13.79
CA ASN A 83 -7.94 9.60 -14.13
C ASN A 83 -7.06 9.05 -12.98
N LYS A 84 -7.51 9.24 -11.73
CA LYS A 84 -6.87 8.70 -10.53
C LYS A 84 -7.66 7.53 -9.97
N PRO A 85 -6.99 6.57 -9.29
CA PRO A 85 -7.70 5.53 -8.56
C PRO A 85 -8.67 6.14 -7.55
N PRO A 86 -9.90 5.61 -7.40
CA PRO A 86 -10.88 6.14 -6.46
C PRO A 86 -10.35 6.24 -5.04
N GLY A 87 -9.67 5.19 -4.56
CA GLY A 87 -9.10 5.12 -3.21
C GLY A 87 -7.80 5.92 -3.00
N LEU A 88 -7.32 6.69 -3.98
CA LEU A 88 -6.13 7.53 -3.82
C LEU A 88 -6.46 8.80 -3.02
N VAL A 89 -6.17 8.77 -1.73
CA VAL A 89 -6.37 9.92 -0.84
C VAL A 89 -5.12 10.80 -0.80
N ARG A 90 -5.32 12.11 -0.59
CA ARG A 90 -4.23 13.04 -0.25
C ARG A 90 -4.25 13.30 1.24
N ILE A 91 -3.15 13.00 1.91
CA ILE A 91 -3.01 13.15 3.36
C ILE A 91 -1.76 13.95 3.71
N ARG A 92 -1.77 14.56 4.88
CA ARG A 92 -0.60 15.13 5.54
C ARG A 92 -0.73 14.88 7.04
N VAL A 93 0.38 14.77 7.74
CA VAL A 93 0.39 14.57 9.19
C VAL A 93 0.70 15.90 9.86
N LYS A 94 -0.09 16.25 10.89
CA LYS A 94 0.17 17.37 11.79
C LYS A 94 0.34 16.83 13.20
N TYR A 95 1.44 17.17 13.84
CA TYR A 95 1.66 16.90 15.27
C TYR A 95 2.17 18.16 15.95
N LYS A 96 1.36 18.75 16.82
CA LYS A 96 1.61 20.08 17.41
C LYS A 96 1.92 21.13 16.32
N GLU A 97 3.08 21.77 16.36
CA GLU A 97 3.61 22.72 15.37
C GLU A 97 4.19 22.06 14.11
N TYR A 98 4.47 20.75 14.14
CA TYR A 98 5.04 20.03 13.01
C TYR A 98 3.97 19.66 11.98
N LEU A 99 4.30 19.87 10.71
CA LEU A 99 3.43 19.61 9.57
C LEU A 99 4.23 18.99 8.43
N THR A 100 3.77 17.86 7.89
CA THR A 100 4.38 17.28 6.69
C THR A 100 3.84 17.94 5.43
N ASP A 101 4.57 17.77 4.33
CA ASP A 101 4.00 17.97 3.00
C ASP A 101 2.82 17.03 2.75
N TRP A 102 1.99 17.41 1.78
CA TRP A 102 0.93 16.55 1.28
C TRP A 102 1.52 15.40 0.47
N PHE A 103 1.08 14.18 0.76
CA PHE A 103 1.43 12.99 -0.01
C PHE A 103 0.19 12.15 -0.34
N GLY A 104 0.34 11.25 -1.32
CA GLY A 104 -0.70 10.31 -1.71
C GLY A 104 -0.62 9.05 -0.87
N LEU A 105 -1.77 8.54 -0.44
CA LEU A 105 -1.92 7.18 0.09
C LEU A 105 -3.01 6.50 -0.71
N TRP A 106 -2.67 5.39 -1.37
CA TRP A 106 -3.66 4.63 -2.12
C TRP A 106 -4.24 3.51 -1.25
N LEU A 107 -5.53 3.62 -0.97
CA LEU A 107 -6.33 2.56 -0.36
C LEU A 107 -6.72 1.57 -1.45
N VAL A 108 -5.82 0.61 -1.68
CA VAL A 108 -5.87 -0.32 -2.79
C VAL A 108 -6.96 -1.37 -2.57
N THR A 109 -7.90 -1.48 -3.50
CA THR A 109 -8.94 -2.53 -3.50
C THR A 109 -8.34 -3.90 -3.84
N LEU A 110 -9.10 -5.00 -3.66
CA LEU A 110 -8.62 -6.33 -4.05
C LEU A 110 -8.37 -6.46 -5.56
N SER A 111 -9.26 -5.90 -6.40
CA SER A 111 -9.06 -5.92 -7.86
C SER A 111 -7.87 -5.08 -8.30
N GLU A 112 -7.58 -3.98 -7.60
CA GLU A 112 -6.39 -3.18 -7.84
C GLU A 112 -5.12 -3.92 -7.39
N LEU A 113 -5.16 -4.66 -6.27
CA LEU A 113 -4.06 -5.50 -5.81
C LEU A 113 -3.69 -6.56 -6.86
N GLU A 114 -4.68 -7.30 -7.37
CA GLU A 114 -4.48 -8.32 -8.42
C GLU A 114 -3.72 -7.71 -9.61
N ARG A 115 -4.24 -6.60 -10.15
CA ARG A 115 -3.67 -5.88 -11.28
C ARG A 115 -2.26 -5.34 -11.04
N ILE A 116 -1.94 -4.90 -9.83
CA ILE A 116 -0.59 -4.43 -9.47
C ILE A 116 0.38 -5.61 -9.34
N THR A 117 -0.07 -6.72 -8.75
CA THR A 117 0.77 -7.92 -8.58
C THR A 117 1.18 -8.52 -9.92
N GLU A 118 0.29 -8.50 -10.92
CA GLU A 118 0.62 -8.91 -12.30
C GLU A 118 1.87 -8.23 -12.85
N LYS A 119 2.08 -6.94 -12.54
CA LYS A 119 3.14 -6.09 -13.09
C LYS A 119 4.40 -5.97 -12.21
N SER A 120 4.41 -6.58 -11.01
CA SER A 120 5.41 -6.27 -9.98
C SER A 120 6.36 -7.41 -9.63
N GLY A 121 6.26 -8.57 -10.28
CA GLY A 121 7.05 -9.76 -9.95
C GLY A 121 6.54 -10.53 -8.73
N TRP A 122 5.46 -10.05 -8.11
CA TRP A 122 4.79 -10.69 -6.97
C TRP A 122 3.52 -11.40 -7.44
N ARG A 123 3.05 -12.40 -6.69
CA ARG A 123 1.74 -13.04 -6.87
C ARG A 123 1.01 -13.10 -5.54
N ILE A 124 -0.31 -13.05 -5.60
CA ILE A 124 -1.16 -13.27 -4.43
C ILE A 124 -1.16 -14.76 -4.11
N TYR A 125 -0.72 -15.12 -2.90
CA TYR A 125 -0.80 -16.48 -2.38
C TYR A 125 -2.11 -16.71 -1.61
N LYS A 126 -2.50 -15.74 -0.78
CA LYS A 126 -3.71 -15.83 0.05
C LYS A 126 -4.22 -14.46 0.45
N ILE A 127 -5.54 -14.30 0.58
CA ILE A 127 -6.17 -13.11 1.13
C ILE A 127 -6.88 -13.49 2.43
N TYR A 128 -6.73 -12.65 3.46
CA TYR A 128 -7.55 -12.67 4.66
C TYR A 128 -8.38 -11.39 4.70
N GLN A 129 -9.70 -11.52 4.76
CA GLN A 129 -10.61 -10.38 4.93
C GLN A 129 -10.98 -10.22 6.40
N THR A 130 -11.14 -8.98 6.84
CA THR A 130 -11.54 -8.61 8.19
C THR A 130 -12.21 -7.23 8.20
N GLY A 131 -12.77 -6.80 9.32
CA GLY A 131 -13.39 -5.48 9.45
C GLY A 131 -14.89 -5.45 9.14
N LYS A 132 -15.40 -4.24 8.89
CA LYS A 132 -16.84 -3.97 8.74
C LYS A 132 -17.34 -4.38 7.35
N VAL A 133 -18.66 -4.61 7.24
CA VAL A 133 -19.34 -4.88 5.95
C VAL A 133 -19.10 -3.74 4.94
N ASN A 134 -19.12 -2.49 5.43
CA ASN A 134 -18.80 -1.30 4.64
C ASN A 134 -17.33 -0.97 4.85
N GLN A 135 -16.53 -1.05 3.79
CA GLN A 135 -15.07 -0.93 3.74
C GLN A 135 -14.34 -2.07 4.47
N PRO A 136 -14.48 -3.33 4.01
CA PRO A 136 -13.74 -4.44 4.58
C PRO A 136 -12.24 -4.24 4.38
N ALA A 137 -11.49 -4.46 5.45
CA ALA A 137 -10.03 -4.51 5.40
C ALA A 137 -9.59 -5.89 4.92
N TYR A 138 -8.37 -5.95 4.39
CA TYR A 138 -7.75 -7.22 4.06
C TYR A 138 -6.25 -7.20 4.36
N VAL A 139 -5.70 -8.41 4.50
CA VAL A 139 -4.28 -8.67 4.43
C VAL A 139 -4.04 -9.69 3.33
N GLY A 140 -3.29 -9.29 2.31
CA GLY A 140 -2.81 -10.19 1.27
C GLY A 140 -1.43 -10.72 1.62
N ILE A 141 -1.24 -12.03 1.51
CA ILE A 141 0.08 -12.66 1.49
C ILE A 141 0.53 -12.69 0.04
N LEU A 142 1.62 -11.98 -0.26
CA LEU A 142 2.25 -11.99 -1.57
C LEU A 142 3.56 -12.76 -1.52
N THR A 143 3.81 -13.59 -2.53
CA THR A 143 5.10 -14.28 -2.74
C THR A 143 5.70 -13.82 -4.06
N LYS A 144 7.00 -14.04 -4.25
CA LYS A 144 7.61 -13.89 -5.57
C LYS A 144 7.00 -14.89 -6.57
N LYS A 145 6.99 -14.49 -7.85
CA LYS A 145 6.52 -15.32 -8.96
C LYS A 145 7.48 -16.45 -9.27
#